data_AF-A0A453PDY4-F1
#
_entry.id   AF-A0A453PDY4-F1
#
_cell.length_a   1.000
_cell.length_b   1.000
_cell.length_c   1.000
_cell.angle_alpha   90.00
_cell.angle_beta   90.00
_cell.angle_gamma   90.00
#
_symmetry.space_group_name_H-M   'P 1'
#
loop_
_entity.id
_entity.type
_entity.pdbx_description
1 polymer ?
#
loop_
_entity_poly.entity_id
_entity_poly.type
_entity_poly.pdbx_seq_one_letter_code
_entity_poly.pdbx_strand_id
1 'polypeptide(L)'
;MAPSLLVSASQILVVAGRGGRRRRLVIANSGGAGTPPKLVTFLGKGGSGKTTAAAIAAQYYASEGLKTCLVIQSQDPTAEQLMGCKIGSSLTECAANLSTIKLETCKMLLEPLDRLKKVDAQSNLTQGVLEGVGD
;
A
#
# COMPACT_ATOMS: atom_id res chain seq x y z
N MET A 1 -21.72 -3.33 -18.77
CA MET A 1 -21.72 -4.64 -18.06
C MET A 1 -20.77 -4.50 -16.88
N ALA A 2 -21.28 -4.06 -15.73
CA ALA A 2 -20.46 -3.78 -14.54
C ALA A 2 -20.07 -5.10 -13.87
N PRO A 3 -18.79 -5.33 -13.52
CA PRO A 3 -18.42 -6.52 -12.76
C PRO A 3 -18.82 -6.28 -11.30
N SER A 4 -19.82 -7.03 -10.86
CA SER A 4 -20.22 -7.16 -9.47
C SER A 4 -19.04 -7.65 -8.61
N LEU A 5 -18.65 -6.85 -7.63
CA LEU A 5 -17.69 -7.20 -6.58
C LEU A 5 -18.29 -8.30 -5.68
N LEU A 6 -18.06 -9.56 -6.05
CA LEU A 6 -18.36 -10.69 -5.19
C LEU A 6 -17.16 -10.88 -4.24
N VAL A 7 -17.27 -10.31 -3.04
CA VAL A 7 -16.30 -10.48 -1.96
C VAL A 7 -16.38 -11.92 -1.45
N SER A 8 -15.58 -12.82 -2.04
CA SER A 8 -15.41 -14.17 -1.52
C SER A 8 -14.39 -14.15 -0.37
N ALA A 9 -14.92 -14.08 0.85
CA ALA A 9 -14.14 -14.24 2.07
C ALA A 9 -13.84 -15.72 2.29
N SER A 10 -12.76 -16.26 1.72
CA SER A 10 -12.14 -17.51 2.19
C SER A 10 -10.82 -17.77 1.50
N GLN A 11 -9.71 -17.55 2.22
CA GLN A 11 -8.62 -18.53 2.38
C GLN A 11 -7.57 -17.95 3.34
N ILE A 12 -7.67 -18.33 4.61
CA ILE A 12 -6.66 -18.10 5.64
C ILE A 12 -5.61 -19.19 5.46
N LEU A 13 -4.51 -18.91 4.75
CA LEU A 13 -3.36 -19.82 4.75
C LEU A 13 -2.47 -19.50 5.96
N VAL A 14 -2.48 -20.41 6.94
CA VAL A 14 -1.61 -20.36 8.11
C VAL A 14 -0.25 -20.96 7.74
N VAL A 15 0.79 -20.12 7.63
CA VAL A 15 2.17 -20.60 7.52
C VAL A 15 2.67 -20.99 8.91
N ALA A 16 2.92 -22.27 9.12
CA ALA A 16 3.47 -22.80 10.37
C ALA A 16 5.00 -22.62 10.38
N GLY A 17 5.49 -21.67 11.18
CA GLY A 17 6.92 -21.55 11.50
C GLY A 17 7.30 -22.45 12.69
N ARG A 18 8.38 -23.22 12.55
CA ARG A 18 9.07 -23.89 13.66
C ARG A 18 9.59 -22.82 14.64
N GLY A 19 8.88 -22.61 15.76
CA GLY A 19 9.35 -21.76 16.85
C GLY A 19 8.33 -20.75 17.37
N GLY A 20 7.47 -21.20 18.28
CA GLY A 20 7.06 -20.47 19.50
C GLY A 20 6.29 -19.15 19.46
N ARG A 21 6.14 -18.42 18.34
CA ARG A 21 5.35 -17.17 18.35
C ARG A 21 4.54 -16.99 17.07
N ARG A 22 3.25 -17.34 17.16
CA ARG A 22 2.26 -17.23 16.09
C ARG A 22 2.09 -15.75 15.68
N ARG A 23 2.63 -15.35 14.53
CA ARG A 23 2.31 -14.08 13.88
C ARG A 23 1.35 -14.37 12.72
N ARG A 24 0.14 -13.83 12.82
CA ARG A 24 -0.91 -13.96 11.81
C ARG A 24 -0.55 -13.03 10.65
N LEU A 25 -0.18 -13.60 9.50
CA LEU A 25 -0.03 -12.86 8.26
C LEU A 25 -1.38 -12.83 7.55
N VAL A 26 -1.90 -11.64 7.28
CA VAL A 26 -3.12 -11.45 6.47
C VAL A 26 -2.67 -11.11 5.06
N ILE A 27 -3.12 -11.87 4.07
CA ILE A 27 -2.81 -11.67 2.64
C ILE A 27 -4.09 -11.21 1.95
N ALA A 28 -4.06 -10.07 1.27
CA ALA A 28 -5.13 -9.58 0.40
C ALA A 28 -4.74 -9.78 -1.08
N ASN A 29 -5.72 -10.07 -1.94
CA ASN A 29 -5.53 -10.39 -3.36
C ASN A 29 -6.54 -9.61 -4.24
N SER A 30 -6.08 -8.96 -5.31
CA SER A 30 -6.90 -8.44 -6.42
C SER A 30 -6.45 -9.08 -7.75
N GLY A 31 -7.39 -9.67 -8.50
CA GLY A 31 -7.13 -10.60 -9.59
C GLY A 31 -6.61 -9.97 -10.90
N GLY A 32 -5.55 -10.56 -11.46
CA GLY A 32 -5.00 -10.34 -12.80
C GLY A 32 -4.38 -11.64 -13.35
N ALA A 33 -3.96 -11.66 -14.63
CA ALA A 33 -3.55 -12.86 -15.39
C ALA A 33 -2.18 -13.49 -15.00
N GLY A 34 -1.78 -13.36 -13.74
CA GLY A 34 -0.61 -14.00 -13.14
C GLY A 34 -0.87 -14.25 -11.66
N THR A 35 0.06 -14.91 -10.96
CA THR A 35 -0.08 -15.06 -9.50
C THR A 35 -0.16 -13.65 -8.89
N PRO A 36 -1.27 -13.30 -8.25
CA PRO A 36 -1.49 -11.93 -7.82
C PRO A 36 -0.48 -11.54 -6.72
N PRO A 37 -0.09 -10.26 -6.66
CA PRO A 37 0.85 -9.80 -5.66
C PRO A 37 0.27 -10.02 -4.26
N LYS A 38 1.10 -10.56 -3.37
CA LYS A 38 0.72 -10.76 -1.97
C LYS A 38 0.95 -9.46 -1.21
N LEU A 39 -0.11 -8.89 -0.64
CA LEU A 39 0.03 -7.74 0.26
C LEU A 39 0.45 -8.22 1.65
N VAL A 40 1.57 -7.71 2.15
CA VAL A 40 2.07 -7.95 3.50
C VAL A 40 2.06 -6.63 4.27
N THR A 41 1.38 -6.58 5.41
CA THR A 41 1.28 -5.38 6.24
C THR A 41 1.66 -5.68 7.68
N PHE A 42 2.41 -4.76 8.29
CA PHE A 42 2.86 -4.86 9.68
C PHE A 42 1.97 -3.98 10.57
N LEU A 43 1.30 -4.59 11.55
CA LEU A 43 0.36 -3.93 12.46
C LEU A 43 0.95 -3.79 13.86
N GLY A 44 0.57 -2.75 14.58
CA GLY A 44 1.09 -2.45 15.92
C GLY A 44 0.94 -0.98 16.31
N LYS A 45 1.15 -0.68 17.60
CA LYS A 45 1.07 0.68 18.17
C LYS A 45 2.19 1.59 17.64
N GLY A 46 2.08 2.90 17.87
CA GLY A 46 3.19 3.84 17.61
C GLY A 46 4.46 3.37 18.29
N GLY A 47 5.61 3.46 17.61
CA GLY A 47 6.90 3.01 18.14
C GLY A 47 7.16 1.49 18.15
N SER A 48 6.23 0.64 17.70
CA SER A 48 6.42 -0.82 17.73
C SER A 48 7.36 -1.39 16.64
N GLY A 49 8.07 -0.54 15.89
CA GLY A 49 9.00 -0.98 14.83
C GLY A 49 8.35 -1.47 13.53
N LYS A 50 7.12 -1.06 13.20
CA LYS A 50 6.42 -1.50 11.96
C LYS A 50 7.20 -1.15 10.69
N THR A 51 7.65 0.09 10.57
CA THR A 51 8.42 0.59 9.42
C THR A 51 9.71 -0.20 9.25
N THR A 52 10.44 -0.43 10.34
CA THR A 52 11.65 -1.25 10.37
C THR A 52 11.39 -2.68 9.93
N ALA A 53 10.35 -3.32 10.47
CA ALA A 53 9.98 -4.69 10.10
C ALA A 53 9.61 -4.80 8.61
N ALA A 54 8.88 -3.81 8.08
CA ALA A 54 8.52 -3.76 6.66
C ALA A 54 9.75 -3.61 5.76
N ALA A 55 10.67 -2.71 6.08
CA ALA A 55 11.90 -2.50 5.31
C ALA A 55 12.79 -3.74 5.28
N ILE A 56 13.02 -4.38 6.43
CA ILE A 56 13.83 -5.61 6.52
C ILE A 56 13.15 -6.76 5.77
N ALA A 57 11.83 -6.93 5.92
CA ALA A 57 11.11 -7.97 5.20
C ALA A 57 11.14 -7.77 3.69
N ALA A 58 11.07 -6.53 3.21
CA ALA A 58 11.16 -6.23 1.79
C ALA A 58 12.54 -6.58 1.21
N GLN A 59 13.63 -6.24 1.92
CA GLN A 59 14.99 -6.64 1.55
C GLN A 59 15.13 -8.16 1.53
N TYR A 60 14.61 -8.85 2.56
CA TYR A 60 14.63 -10.30 2.62
C TYR A 60 13.92 -10.94 1.42
N TYR A 61 12.68 -10.56 1.13
CA TYR A 61 11.94 -11.14 0.00
C TYR A 61 12.59 -10.85 -1.36
N ALA A 62 13.17 -9.65 -1.53
CA ALA A 62 13.93 -9.34 -2.73
C ALA A 62 15.18 -10.22 -2.87
N SER A 63 15.90 -10.48 -1.76
CA SER A 63 17.07 -11.36 -1.74
C SER A 63 16.74 -12.83 -2.02
N GLU A 64 15.53 -13.27 -1.69
CA GLU A 64 14.97 -14.58 -2.06
C GLU A 64 14.50 -14.65 -3.53
N GLY A 65 14.76 -13.60 -4.33
CA GLY A 65 14.43 -13.55 -5.76
C GLY A 65 12.98 -13.14 -6.06
N LEU A 66 12.20 -12.70 -5.06
CA LEU A 66 10.83 -12.24 -5.27
C LEU A 66 10.80 -10.78 -5.72
N LYS A 67 10.03 -10.49 -6.77
CA LYS A 67 9.71 -9.10 -7.17
C LYS A 67 8.93 -8.42 -6.05
N THR A 68 9.60 -7.53 -5.32
CA THR A 68 9.11 -6.94 -4.10
C THR A 68 8.99 -5.43 -4.24
N CYS A 69 7.90 -4.87 -3.71
CA CYS A 69 7.68 -3.42 -3.64
C CYS A 69 7.42 -3.02 -2.19
N LEU A 70 8.26 -2.16 -1.64
CA LEU A 70 8.06 -1.55 -0.34
C LEU A 70 7.23 -0.27 -0.52
N VAL A 71 6.02 -0.30 0.05
CA VAL A 71 5.11 0.85 0.06
C VAL A 71 5.16 1.52 1.43
N ILE A 72 5.50 2.81 1.47
CA ILE A 72 5.60 3.59 2.71
C ILE A 72 4.57 4.72 2.69
N GLN A 73 3.88 4.94 3.81
CA GLN A 73 2.99 6.09 4.02
C GLN A 73 3.48 7.01 5.16
N SER A 74 4.46 6.57 5.94
CA SER A 74 4.98 7.36 7.05
C SER A 74 5.86 8.52 6.57
N GLN A 75 5.90 9.57 7.38
CA GLN A 75 6.79 10.71 7.17
C GLN A 75 8.16 10.51 7.82
N ASP A 76 8.33 9.41 8.57
CA ASP A 76 9.57 9.12 9.27
C ASP A 76 10.70 8.70 8.31
N PRO A 77 11.95 9.12 8.52
CA PRO A 77 13.07 8.82 7.62
C PRO A 77 13.61 7.39 7.79
N THR A 78 13.06 6.58 8.71
CA THR A 78 13.61 5.25 9.06
C THR A 78 13.64 4.32 7.85
N ALA A 79 12.61 4.36 7.01
CA ALA A 79 12.56 3.54 5.80
C ALA A 79 13.70 3.91 4.84
N GLU A 80 13.89 5.19 4.54
CA GLU A 80 14.95 5.65 3.64
C GLU A 80 16.34 5.32 4.20
N GLN A 81 16.55 5.51 5.50
CA GLN A 81 17.82 5.17 6.17
C GLN A 81 18.13 3.67 6.13
N LEU A 82 17.13 2.81 6.33
CA LEU A 82 17.30 1.35 6.27
C LEU A 82 17.47 0.83 4.84
N MET A 83 16.90 1.53 3.86
CA MET A 83 16.96 1.16 2.45
C MET A 83 18.20 1.72 1.74
N GLY A 84 18.82 2.77 2.29
CA GLY A 84 19.97 3.44 1.67
C GLY A 84 19.61 4.21 0.39
N CYS A 85 18.33 4.44 0.11
CA CYS A 85 17.82 5.14 -1.07
C CYS A 85 16.74 6.15 -0.68
N LYS A 86 16.58 7.22 -1.48
CA LYS A 86 15.46 8.16 -1.32
C LYS A 86 14.18 7.53 -1.86
N ILE A 87 13.07 7.66 -1.13
CA ILE A 87 11.79 7.06 -1.51
C ILE A 87 10.81 8.19 -1.88
N GLY A 88 10.55 8.33 -3.18
CA GLY A 88 9.65 9.34 -3.72
C GLY A 88 8.21 8.85 -3.94
N SER A 89 7.36 9.76 -4.43
CA SER A 89 5.99 9.46 -4.86
C SER A 89 5.89 8.65 -6.16
N SER A 90 7.02 8.45 -6.84
CA SER A 90 7.18 7.60 -8.01
C SER A 90 7.85 6.28 -7.64
N LEU A 91 7.49 5.20 -8.35
CA LEU A 91 8.14 3.90 -8.19
C LEU A 91 9.64 4.04 -8.48
N THR A 92 10.47 3.68 -7.50
CA THR A 92 11.93 3.82 -7.57
C THR A 92 12.58 2.48 -7.25
N GLU A 93 13.45 2.00 -8.13
CA GLU A 93 14.21 0.77 -7.89
C GLU A 93 15.39 1.08 -6.96
N CYS A 94 15.47 0.38 -5.82
CA CYS A 94 16.53 0.58 -4.82
C CYS A 94 17.57 -0.53 -4.82
N ALA A 95 17.17 -1.76 -5.18
CA ALA A 95 18.07 -2.90 -5.34
C ALA A 95 17.46 -3.91 -6.31
N ALA A 96 18.21 -4.95 -6.66
CA ALA A 96 17.70 -6.04 -7.49
C ALA A 96 16.42 -6.64 -6.89
N ASN A 97 15.36 -6.73 -7.70
CA ASN A 97 14.02 -7.19 -7.30
C ASN A 97 13.33 -6.35 -6.21
N LEU A 98 13.85 -5.16 -5.88
CA LEU A 98 13.33 -4.31 -4.82
C LEU A 98 13.02 -2.91 -5.32
N SER A 99 11.74 -2.63 -5.42
CA SER A 99 11.20 -1.30 -5.71
C SER A 99 10.61 -0.66 -4.46
N THR A 100 10.54 0.66 -4.45
CA THR A 100 9.98 1.44 -3.35
C THR A 100 9.07 2.54 -3.89
N ILE A 101 8.04 2.89 -3.11
CA ILE A 101 7.16 4.03 -3.40
C ILE A 101 6.61 4.61 -2.10
N LYS A 102 6.48 5.93 -2.05
CA LYS A 102 5.86 6.67 -0.96
C LYS A 102 4.47 7.14 -1.36
N LEU A 103 3.46 6.79 -0.58
CA LEU A 103 2.10 7.27 -0.78
C LEU A 103 1.91 8.61 -0.08
N GLU A 104 1.85 9.68 -0.87
CA GLU A 104 1.52 11.03 -0.41
C GLU A 104 0.00 11.22 -0.49
N THR A 105 -0.74 10.59 0.42
CA THR A 105 -2.20 10.46 0.36
C THR A 105 -2.91 11.80 0.12
N CYS A 106 -2.51 12.88 0.78
CA CYS A 106 -3.11 14.20 0.57
C CYS A 106 -2.99 14.67 -0.88
N LYS A 107 -1.82 14.50 -1.53
CA LYS A 107 -1.64 14.87 -2.94
C LYS A 107 -2.42 13.93 -3.87
N MET A 108 -2.44 12.64 -3.55
CA MET A 108 -3.18 11.64 -4.34
C MET A 108 -4.69 11.87 -4.33
N LEU A 109 -5.23 12.56 -3.32
CA LEU A 109 -6.65 12.88 -3.21
C LEU A 109 -7.08 14.13 -3.97
N LEU A 110 -6.16 15.05 -4.28
CA LEU A 110 -6.50 16.32 -4.95
C LEU A 110 -7.14 16.08 -6.32
N GLU A 111 -6.53 15.23 -7.13
CA GLU A 111 -6.99 14.97 -8.50
C GLU A 111 -8.35 14.24 -8.54
N PRO A 112 -8.58 13.18 -7.75
CA PRO A 112 -9.91 12.61 -7.59
C PRO A 112 -10.95 13.59 -7.03
N LEU A 113 -10.57 14.48 -6.13
CA LEU A 113 -11.47 15.49 -5.58
C LEU A 113 -11.90 16.51 -6.65
N ASP A 114 -10.96 16.96 -7.49
CA ASP A 114 -11.26 17.85 -8.63
C ASP A 114 -12.15 17.18 -9.66
N ARG A 115 -11.93 15.88 -9.95
CA ARG A 115 -12.83 15.10 -10.80
C ARG A 115 -14.23 15.03 -10.20
N LEU A 116 -14.32 14.82 -8.89
CA LEU A 116 -15.62 14.75 -8.20
C LEU A 116 -16.37 16.07 -8.27
N LYS A 117 -15.68 17.22 -8.09
CA LYS A 117 -16.26 18.56 -8.27
C LYS A 117 -16.82 18.78 -9.68
N LYS A 118 -16.08 18.36 -10.72
CA LYS A 118 -16.54 18.49 -12.12
C LYS A 118 -17.81 17.69 -12.39
N VAL A 119 -17.91 16.49 -11.84
CA VAL A 119 -19.11 15.65 -11.95
C VAL A 119 -20.27 16.26 -11.17
N ASP A 120 -20.00 16.79 -9.97
CA ASP A 120 -21.00 17.41 -9.14
C ASP A 120 -21.61 18.67 -9.78
N ALA A 121 -20.79 19.52 -10.41
CA ALA A 121 -21.28 20.68 -11.15
C ALA A 121 -22.23 20.31 -12.32
N GLN A 122 -22.08 19.12 -12.89
CA GLN A 122 -22.93 18.62 -13.98
C GLN A 122 -24.22 17.96 -13.50
N SER A 123 -24.18 17.32 -12.33
CA SER A 123 -25.26 16.45 -11.83
C SER A 123 -25.95 16.98 -10.58
N ASN A 124 -25.44 18.08 -10.00
CA ASN A 124 -25.85 18.72 -8.77
C ASN A 124 -26.10 17.73 -7.62
N LEU A 125 -25.19 16.76 -7.48
CA LEU A 125 -25.32 15.61 -6.59
C LEU A 125 -25.24 16.02 -5.12
N THR A 126 -24.42 17.03 -4.83
CA THR A 126 -24.16 17.55 -3.48
C THR A 126 -24.81 18.89 -3.21
N GLN A 127 -25.70 19.38 -4.10
CA GLN A 127 -26.35 20.69 -3.94
C GLN A 127 -25.33 21.84 -3.79
N GLY A 128 -24.21 21.78 -4.53
CA GLY A 128 -23.16 22.79 -4.50
C GLY A 128 -22.20 22.73 -3.31
N VAL A 129 -22.30 21.75 -2.42
CA VAL A 129 -21.42 21.63 -1.24
C VAL A 129 -19.94 21.51 -1.61
N LEU A 130 -19.63 20.84 -2.72
CA LEU A 130 -18.25 20.64 -3.15
C LEU A 130 -17.61 21.87 -3.81
N GLU A 131 -18.39 22.91 -4.14
CA GLU A 131 -17.87 24.15 -4.71
C GLU A 131 -16.99 24.90 -3.71
N GLY A 132 -17.34 24.88 -2.41
CA GLY A 132 -16.59 25.59 -1.36
C GLY A 132 -15.38 24.85 -0.79
N VAL A 133 -15.03 23.67 -1.31
CA VAL A 133 -13.92 22.87 -0.76
C VAL A 133 -12.61 23.22 -1.49
N GLY A 134 -11.75 24.01 -0.88
CA GLY A 134 -10.37 24.24 -1.38
C GLY A 134 -10.14 25.54 -2.17
N ASP A 135 -11.01 26.53 -2.01
CA ASP A 135 -10.68 27.95 -2.22
C ASP A 135 -9.95 28.53 -0.99
#